data_AF-A0A9P7N0H7-F1
#
_entry.id   AF-A0A9P7N0H7-F1
#
_cell.length_a   1.000
_cell.length_b   1.000
_cell.length_c   1.000
_cell.angle_alpha   90.00
_cell.angle_beta   90.00
_cell.angle_gamma   90.00
#
_symmetry.space_group_name_H-M   'P 1'
#
loop_
_entity.id
_entity.type
_entity.pdbx_description
1 polymer ?
#
loop_
_entity_poly.entity_id
_entity_poly.type
_entity_poly.pdbx_seq_one_letter_code
_entity_poly.pdbx_strand_id
1 'polypeptide(L)'
;MMDQFASIGVEFDLPSLKRIIEHTDDFYEFADPQSGTKKKKKKKTTRRGKYVQWASDAIYERNRPFRPWSLGAIQKASGFLFSISGDTTRTPGMYRQVDPKTSQSRDKFLQDTNERVHSSVRVRLACRGLGLNDRAIWTCAALVDWKLKRAIFEMDDEEWYNDERTHGRDRERPCRGGWIWRYVGAARNAPRQRVMMEEPLGPYERYLLELTGGTPNVFEYAARRASRGSRSKRRSRSARSRRLSQQGTSTYMN
;
A
#
# COMPACT_ATOMS: atom_id res chain seq x y z
N MET A 1 6.82 -0.41 8.44
CA MET A 1 8.23 -0.77 8.66
C MET A 1 8.85 -0.10 9.89
N MET A 2 8.64 1.19 10.19
CA MET A 2 9.20 1.76 11.44
C MET A 2 8.63 1.06 12.68
N ASP A 3 7.32 0.77 12.66
CA ASP A 3 6.66 0.07 13.75
C ASP A 3 7.10 -1.40 13.90
N GLN A 4 7.68 -2.01 12.86
CA GLN A 4 8.29 -3.34 12.96
C GLN A 4 9.59 -3.29 13.76
N PHE A 5 10.42 -2.26 13.56
CA PHE A 5 11.59 -2.03 14.40
C PHE A 5 11.20 -1.66 15.84
N ALA A 6 10.13 -0.86 16.01
CA ALA A 6 9.60 -0.57 17.34
C ALA A 6 9.16 -1.83 18.09
N SER A 7 8.60 -2.82 17.39
CA SER A 7 8.19 -4.10 18.01
C SER A 7 9.35 -4.92 18.60
N ILE A 8 10.59 -4.65 18.17
CA ILE A 8 11.80 -5.27 18.72
C ILE A 8 12.61 -4.31 19.61
N GLY A 9 11.98 -3.22 20.08
CA GLY A 9 12.57 -2.28 21.03
C GLY A 9 13.37 -1.13 20.43
N VAL A 10 13.26 -0.88 19.12
CA VAL A 10 13.91 0.29 18.50
C VAL A 10 13.01 1.52 18.64
N GLU A 11 13.50 2.51 19.37
CA GLU A 11 12.82 3.79 19.52
C GLU A 11 13.28 4.80 18.47
N PHE A 12 12.36 5.66 18.03
CA PHE A 12 12.66 6.75 17.11
C PHE A 12 12.48 8.10 17.79
N ASP A 13 13.51 8.95 17.68
CA ASP A 13 13.48 10.33 18.16
C ASP A 13 12.57 11.20 17.26
N LEU A 14 11.47 11.70 17.82
CA LEU A 14 10.47 12.48 17.07
C LEU A 14 11.02 13.79 16.46
N PRO A 15 11.84 14.60 17.15
CA PRO A 15 12.54 15.73 16.56
C PRO A 15 13.37 15.37 15.32
N SER A 16 14.07 14.23 15.34
CA SER A 16 14.83 13.75 14.18
C SER A 16 13.92 13.36 13.01
N LEU A 17 12.76 12.75 13.28
CA LEU A 17 11.76 12.49 12.24
C LEU A 17 11.25 13.76 11.57
N LYS A 18 10.98 14.82 12.35
CA LYS A 18 10.56 16.12 11.81
C LYS A 18 11.62 16.71 10.88
N ARG A 19 12.90 16.70 11.29
CA ARG A 19 14.00 17.18 10.43
C ARG A 19 14.07 16.41 9.11
N ILE A 20 13.86 15.09 9.13
CA ILE A 20 13.84 14.27 7.90
C ILE A 20 12.67 14.68 6.98
N ILE A 21 11.51 15.01 7.56
CA ILE A 21 10.36 15.51 6.80
C ILE A 21 10.70 16.86 6.15
N GLU A 22 11.25 17.81 6.91
CA GLU A 22 11.67 19.12 6.39
C GLU A 22 12.67 18.99 5.23
N HIS A 23 13.68 18.12 5.36
CA HIS A 23 14.61 17.84 4.27
C HIS A 23 13.94 17.21 3.03
N THR A 24 12.88 16.42 3.25
CA THR A 24 12.09 15.82 2.17
C THR A 24 11.25 16.88 1.45
N ASP A 25 10.68 17.82 2.20
CA ASP A 25 9.92 18.96 1.68
C ASP A 25 10.83 19.83 0.79
N ASP A 26 11.99 20.22 1.32
CA ASP A 26 13.00 20.97 0.58
C ASP A 26 13.38 20.25 -0.73
N PHE A 27 13.63 18.95 -0.68
CA PHE A 27 13.98 18.16 -1.86
C PHE A 27 12.91 18.28 -2.97
N TYR A 28 11.62 18.17 -2.61
CA TYR A 28 10.54 18.26 -3.59
C TYR A 28 10.28 19.68 -4.07
N GLU A 29 10.43 20.68 -3.22
CA GLU A 29 10.40 22.09 -3.61
C GLU A 29 11.47 22.41 -4.65
N PHE A 30 12.70 21.94 -4.46
CA PHE A 30 13.79 22.11 -5.43
C PHE A 30 13.60 21.29 -6.71
N ALA A 31 12.90 20.14 -6.63
CA ALA A 31 12.68 19.25 -7.76
C ALA A 31 11.50 19.67 -8.65
N ASP A 32 10.52 20.42 -8.12
CA ASP A 32 9.35 20.87 -8.90
C ASP A 32 9.74 21.97 -9.89
N PRO A 33 9.64 21.72 -11.22
CA PRO A 33 9.95 22.73 -12.24
C PRO A 33 9.03 23.95 -12.20
N GLN A 34 7.90 23.84 -11.50
CA GLN A 34 6.89 24.88 -11.35
C GLN A 34 6.94 25.56 -9.99
N SER A 35 7.76 25.12 -9.04
CA SER A 35 8.06 25.93 -7.86
C SER A 35 8.82 27.17 -8.36
N GLY A 36 8.33 28.36 -8.02
CA GLY A 36 8.81 29.64 -8.56
C GLY A 36 10.24 30.03 -8.14
N THR A 37 11.07 29.08 -7.71
CA THR A 37 12.43 29.30 -7.22
C THR A 37 13.37 29.64 -8.38
N LYS A 38 13.44 30.95 -8.69
CA LYS A 38 14.33 31.55 -9.69
C LYS A 38 15.81 31.32 -9.37
N LYS A 39 16.48 30.22 -9.80
CA LYS A 39 17.97 30.22 -9.93
C LYS A 39 18.55 29.46 -11.14
N LYS A 40 19.31 30.25 -11.92
CA LYS A 40 20.33 30.01 -12.97
C LYS A 40 20.38 28.63 -13.64
N LYS A 41 19.79 28.56 -14.83
CA LYS A 41 20.01 27.52 -15.85
C LYS A 41 21.50 27.40 -16.21
N LYS A 42 22.20 26.38 -15.72
CA LYS A 42 23.33 25.79 -16.47
C LYS A 42 22.74 24.83 -17.50
N LYS A 43 22.76 25.25 -18.77
CA LYS A 43 22.39 24.44 -19.94
C LYS A 43 23.26 23.17 -19.98
N LYS A 44 22.71 22.03 -19.60
CA LYS A 44 23.07 20.73 -20.18
C LYS A 44 21.81 20.12 -20.75
N THR A 45 21.77 20.08 -22.07
CA THR A 45 20.73 19.47 -22.89
C THR A 45 20.80 17.95 -22.74
N THR A 46 20.14 17.42 -21.73
CA THR A 46 19.65 16.05 -21.77
C THR A 46 18.13 16.12 -21.94
N ARG A 47 17.58 15.32 -22.85
CA ARG A 47 16.14 15.17 -23.09
C ARG A 47 15.45 14.90 -21.75
N ARG A 48 14.96 15.94 -21.07
CA ARG A 48 14.15 15.82 -19.86
C ARG A 48 12.83 15.21 -20.31
N GLY A 49 12.65 13.93 -20.00
CA GLY A 49 11.39 13.22 -20.21
C GLY A 49 10.24 14.03 -19.64
N LYS A 50 9.08 13.96 -20.31
CA LYS A 50 7.83 14.57 -19.89
C LYS A 50 7.60 14.25 -18.40
N TYR A 51 7.51 15.28 -17.55
CA TYR A 51 7.25 15.08 -16.12
C TYR A 51 5.93 14.33 -15.96
N VAL A 52 6.00 13.13 -15.37
CA VAL A 52 4.82 12.33 -15.09
C VAL A 52 4.28 12.78 -13.74
N GLN A 53 3.00 13.12 -13.71
CA GLN A 53 2.29 13.46 -12.50
C GLN A 53 2.42 12.33 -11.48
N TRP A 54 2.87 12.64 -10.26
CA TRP A 54 3.28 11.60 -9.30
C TRP A 54 2.12 10.88 -8.60
N ALA A 55 0.89 11.36 -8.78
CA ALA A 55 -0.36 10.75 -8.33
C ALA A 55 -1.52 11.16 -9.26
N SER A 56 -2.72 10.63 -9.03
CA SER A 56 -3.95 11.08 -9.69
C SER A 56 -4.27 12.55 -9.37
N ASP A 57 -4.98 13.23 -10.27
CA ASP A 57 -5.28 14.67 -10.20
C ASP A 57 -5.90 15.07 -8.86
N ALA A 58 -6.80 14.23 -8.34
CA ALA A 58 -7.49 14.44 -7.06
C ALA A 58 -6.54 14.54 -5.84
N ILE A 59 -5.32 14.01 -5.95
CA ILE A 59 -4.28 14.08 -4.93
C ILE A 59 -3.20 15.07 -5.35
N TYR A 60 -2.74 15.00 -6.59
CA TYR A 60 -1.59 15.77 -7.07
C TYR A 60 -1.76 17.27 -6.90
N GLU A 61 -2.88 17.85 -7.39
CA GLU A 61 -3.06 19.30 -7.49
C GLU A 61 -3.01 20.04 -6.15
N ARG A 62 -3.45 19.38 -5.07
CA ARG A 62 -3.55 19.99 -3.75
C ARG A 62 -2.36 19.69 -2.83
N ASN A 63 -1.46 18.81 -3.25
CA ASN A 63 -0.34 18.36 -2.42
C ASN A 63 1.02 18.71 -3.03
N ARG A 64 1.08 18.98 -4.33
CA ARG A 64 2.31 19.46 -4.98
C ARG A 64 2.85 20.72 -4.28
N PRO A 65 4.18 20.91 -4.24
CA PRO A 65 5.21 20.02 -4.78
C PRO A 65 5.50 18.79 -3.89
N PHE A 66 5.12 18.86 -2.62
CA PHE A 66 5.30 17.80 -1.64
C PHE A 66 4.62 16.48 -2.04
N ARG A 67 5.23 15.35 -1.67
CA ARG A 67 4.65 14.02 -1.88
C ARG A 67 4.21 13.43 -0.55
N PRO A 68 2.90 13.26 -0.34
CA PRO A 68 2.37 12.71 0.89
C PRO A 68 2.86 11.30 1.21
N TRP A 69 2.60 10.86 2.44
CA TRP A 69 2.87 9.53 2.95
C TRP A 69 2.55 8.43 1.92
N SER A 70 3.44 7.44 1.80
CA SER A 70 3.36 6.36 0.81
C SER A 70 3.49 6.78 -0.66
N LEU A 71 3.67 8.06 -1.01
CA LEU A 71 3.83 8.52 -2.41
C LEU A 71 5.22 9.10 -2.73
N GLY A 72 6.18 9.02 -1.79
CA GLY A 72 7.58 9.38 -2.02
C GLY A 72 8.20 8.64 -3.22
N ALA A 73 9.21 9.26 -3.84
CA ALA A 73 9.88 8.72 -5.01
C ALA A 73 10.64 7.42 -4.67
N ILE A 74 10.43 6.36 -5.45
CA ILE A 74 11.15 5.09 -5.28
C ILE A 74 12.35 5.12 -6.21
N GLN A 75 13.55 5.32 -5.67
CA GLN A 75 14.77 5.40 -6.48
C GLN A 75 15.49 4.04 -6.52
N LYS A 76 16.02 3.66 -7.68
CA LYS A 76 16.95 2.52 -7.77
C LYS A 76 18.30 2.96 -7.19
N ALA A 77 18.90 2.13 -6.33
CA ALA A 77 20.28 2.34 -5.92
C ALA A 77 21.19 2.41 -7.17
N SER A 78 21.93 3.51 -7.32
CA SER A 78 22.87 3.67 -8.42
C SER A 78 24.20 3.03 -8.04
N GLY A 79 24.49 1.85 -8.60
CA GLY A 79 25.76 1.17 -8.36
C GLY A 79 25.88 -0.13 -9.17
N PHE A 80 27.10 -0.43 -9.62
CA PHE A 80 27.41 -1.65 -10.35
C PHE A 80 27.09 -2.92 -9.54
N LEU A 81 27.40 -2.91 -8.24
CA LEU A 81 27.12 -4.04 -7.34
C LEU A 81 25.61 -4.37 -7.25
N PHE A 82 24.75 -3.35 -7.17
CA PHE A 82 23.29 -3.54 -7.16
C PHE A 82 22.70 -3.96 -8.51
N SER A 83 23.45 -3.79 -9.60
CA SER A 83 23.01 -4.28 -10.92
C SER A 83 23.25 -5.78 -11.09
N ILE A 84 24.24 -6.34 -10.38
CA ILE A 84 24.63 -7.75 -10.46
C ILE A 84 23.81 -8.63 -9.50
N SER A 85 23.29 -8.07 -8.39
CA SER A 85 22.55 -8.82 -7.38
C SER A 85 21.18 -9.37 -7.85
N GLY A 86 20.75 -9.02 -9.06
CA GLY A 86 19.44 -9.38 -9.60
C GLY A 86 18.28 -8.62 -8.92
N ASP A 87 17.09 -8.81 -9.47
CA ASP A 87 15.82 -8.37 -8.87
C ASP A 87 14.89 -9.59 -8.84
N THR A 88 14.14 -9.73 -7.75
CA THR A 88 13.12 -10.76 -7.62
C THR A 88 11.84 -10.16 -7.08
N THR A 89 10.74 -10.43 -7.78
CA THR A 89 9.42 -10.00 -7.32
C THR A 89 8.98 -10.91 -6.18
N ARG A 90 8.76 -10.32 -5.01
CA ARG A 90 8.21 -11.01 -3.83
C ARG A 90 6.85 -11.64 -4.18
N THR A 91 6.59 -12.83 -3.66
CA THR A 91 5.35 -13.59 -3.89
C THR A 91 4.71 -13.91 -2.54
N PRO A 92 4.09 -12.93 -1.87
CA PRO A 92 3.56 -13.12 -0.53
C PRO A 92 2.45 -14.18 -0.53
N GLY A 93 2.43 -15.01 0.50
CA GLY A 93 1.59 -16.19 0.67
C GLY A 93 1.92 -17.34 -0.28
N MET A 94 2.87 -17.18 -1.20
CA MET A 94 3.12 -18.07 -2.33
C MET A 94 4.53 -18.67 -2.36
N TYR A 95 5.34 -18.39 -1.34
CA TYR A 95 6.68 -18.97 -1.23
C TYR A 95 6.61 -20.48 -1.03
N ARG A 96 7.54 -21.17 -1.67
CA ARG A 96 7.69 -22.63 -1.59
C ARG A 96 8.96 -22.97 -0.81
N GLN A 97 8.94 -24.13 -0.17
CA GLN A 97 10.16 -24.67 0.43
C GLN A 97 11.22 -24.86 -0.65
N VAL A 98 12.47 -24.56 -0.33
CA VAL A 98 13.61 -24.78 -1.24
C VAL A 98 14.45 -25.89 -0.67
N ASP A 99 14.89 -26.82 -1.52
CA ASP A 99 15.86 -27.82 -1.13
C ASP A 99 17.24 -27.18 -0.91
N PRO A 100 17.85 -27.29 0.28
CA PRO A 100 19.11 -26.62 0.57
C PRO A 100 20.29 -27.16 -0.24
N LYS A 101 20.22 -28.42 -0.73
CA LYS A 101 21.30 -29.05 -1.49
C LYS A 101 21.19 -28.77 -2.98
N THR A 102 19.97 -28.71 -3.52
CA THR A 102 19.74 -28.54 -4.97
C THR A 102 19.25 -27.14 -5.36
N SER A 103 18.89 -26.31 -4.38
CA SER A 103 18.24 -25.00 -4.57
C SER A 103 16.95 -25.05 -5.40
N GLN A 104 16.34 -26.23 -5.53
CA GLN A 104 15.10 -26.41 -6.27
C GLN A 104 13.89 -26.17 -5.37
N SER A 105 12.88 -25.52 -5.95
CA SER A 105 11.59 -25.29 -5.30
C SER A 105 10.84 -26.61 -5.14
N ARG A 106 10.36 -26.88 -3.93
CA ARG A 106 9.52 -28.03 -3.61
C ARG A 106 8.05 -27.68 -3.84
N ASP A 107 7.21 -28.71 -3.88
CA ASP A 107 5.78 -28.52 -4.11
C ASP A 107 5.03 -27.85 -2.95
N LYS A 108 5.58 -27.96 -1.73
CA LYS A 108 4.95 -27.46 -0.52
C LYS A 108 5.20 -25.96 -0.34
N PHE A 109 4.12 -25.22 -0.14
CA PHE A 109 4.18 -23.83 0.30
C PHE A 109 4.77 -23.71 1.71
N LEU A 110 5.43 -22.59 1.99
CA LEU A 110 5.75 -22.18 3.35
C LEU A 110 4.44 -21.99 4.14
N GLN A 111 4.49 -22.34 5.42
CA GLN A 111 3.37 -22.22 6.34
C GLN A 111 3.75 -21.23 7.43
N ASP A 112 2.73 -20.63 8.06
CA ASP A 112 2.87 -19.77 9.23
C ASP A 112 3.89 -18.63 9.05
N THR A 113 3.97 -18.07 7.84
CA THR A 113 4.91 -16.99 7.51
C THR A 113 4.55 -15.66 8.18
N ASN A 114 3.36 -15.58 8.80
CA ASN A 114 2.80 -14.39 9.44
C ASN A 114 2.88 -13.12 8.55
N GLU A 115 2.80 -13.32 7.24
CA GLU A 115 2.95 -12.25 6.28
C GLU A 115 1.74 -11.30 6.32
N ARG A 116 2.05 -10.00 6.32
CA ARG A 116 1.08 -8.92 6.28
C ARG A 116 1.44 -7.95 5.16
N VAL A 117 0.43 -7.36 4.53
CA VAL A 117 0.63 -6.35 3.49
C VAL A 117 0.57 -4.97 4.12
N HIS A 118 1.64 -4.19 3.97
CA HIS A 118 1.67 -2.84 4.50
C HIS A 118 0.61 -1.93 3.84
N SER A 119 -0.07 -1.10 4.64
CA SER A 119 -1.16 -0.23 4.16
C SER A 119 -0.72 0.82 3.12
N SER A 120 0.59 1.11 3.05
CA SER A 120 1.21 1.92 1.99
C SER A 120 0.89 1.40 0.59
N VAL A 121 0.85 0.07 0.41
CA VAL A 121 0.53 -0.58 -0.88
C VAL A 121 -0.85 -0.14 -1.39
N ARG A 122 -1.85 -0.20 -0.51
CA ARG A 122 -3.21 0.24 -0.82
C ARG A 122 -3.25 1.72 -1.19
N VAL A 123 -2.55 2.56 -0.44
CA VAL A 123 -2.49 4.01 -0.70
C VAL A 123 -1.88 4.30 -2.06
N ARG A 124 -0.72 3.70 -2.38
CA ARG A 124 -0.03 3.94 -3.65
C ARG A 124 -0.86 3.48 -4.84
N LEU A 125 -1.46 2.29 -4.78
CA LEU A 125 -2.37 1.79 -5.83
C LEU A 125 -3.59 2.69 -6.00
N ALA A 126 -4.21 3.14 -4.90
CA ALA A 126 -5.39 3.99 -4.95
C ALA A 126 -5.09 5.37 -5.56
N CYS A 127 -3.93 5.95 -5.24
CA CYS A 127 -3.52 7.26 -5.73
C CYS A 127 -2.82 7.20 -7.09
N ARG A 128 -2.66 6.01 -7.71
CA ARG A 128 -1.86 5.81 -8.94
C ARG A 128 -0.43 6.34 -8.80
N GLY A 129 0.16 6.16 -7.61
CA GLY A 129 1.52 6.63 -7.33
C GLY A 129 2.54 5.98 -8.25
N LEU A 130 3.65 6.66 -8.49
CA LEU A 130 4.67 6.19 -9.43
C LEU A 130 5.52 5.05 -8.86
N GLY A 131 6.12 4.27 -9.75
CA GLY A 131 7.05 3.19 -9.44
C GLY A 131 8.51 3.65 -9.47
N LEU A 132 9.39 2.72 -9.79
CA LEU A 132 10.83 2.92 -9.79
C LEU A 132 11.24 4.09 -10.71
N ASN A 133 12.03 5.01 -10.14
CA ASN A 133 12.55 6.23 -10.77
C ASN A 133 11.45 7.09 -11.42
N ASP A 134 10.23 7.08 -10.87
CA ASP A 134 9.09 7.85 -11.37
C ASP A 134 8.74 7.60 -12.86
N ARG A 135 9.10 6.43 -13.41
CA ARG A 135 8.96 6.16 -14.85
C ARG A 135 7.53 5.84 -15.29
N ALA A 136 6.75 5.22 -14.42
CA ALA A 136 5.40 4.75 -14.72
C ALA A 136 4.58 4.62 -13.43
N ILE A 137 3.26 4.48 -13.58
CA ILE A 137 2.37 4.16 -12.45
C ILE A 137 2.75 2.79 -11.88
N TRP A 138 2.81 2.70 -10.56
CA TRP A 138 3.11 1.45 -9.87
C TRP A 138 1.91 0.49 -9.88
N THR A 139 2.14 -0.76 -10.26
CA THR A 139 1.10 -1.79 -10.44
C THR A 139 1.22 -2.98 -9.47
N CYS A 140 2.19 -2.96 -8.53
CA CYS A 140 2.44 -4.02 -7.54
C CYS A 140 2.37 -5.45 -8.11
N ALA A 141 3.39 -5.86 -8.86
CA ALA A 141 3.44 -7.19 -9.49
C ALA A 141 3.24 -8.34 -8.50
N ALA A 142 3.75 -8.21 -7.27
CA ALA A 142 3.61 -9.17 -6.18
C ALA A 142 2.14 -9.51 -5.81
N LEU A 143 1.22 -8.57 -6.03
CA LEU A 143 -0.18 -8.70 -5.61
C LEU A 143 -1.16 -8.84 -6.79
N VAL A 144 -0.68 -9.21 -7.98
CA VAL A 144 -1.52 -9.35 -9.18
C VAL A 144 -2.66 -10.37 -9.00
N ASP A 145 -2.39 -11.47 -8.30
CA ASP A 145 -3.36 -12.52 -7.98
C ASP A 145 -4.12 -12.26 -6.68
N TRP A 146 -3.98 -11.07 -6.09
CA TRP A 146 -4.56 -10.71 -4.80
C TRP A 146 -5.53 -9.54 -4.95
N LYS A 147 -6.62 -9.58 -4.20
CA LYS A 147 -7.66 -8.55 -4.25
C LYS A 147 -7.98 -8.00 -2.88
N LEU A 148 -7.79 -6.70 -2.75
CA LEU A 148 -8.17 -5.94 -1.57
C LEU A 148 -9.68 -6.01 -1.30
N LYS A 149 -10.05 -6.31 -0.06
CA LYS A 149 -11.41 -6.32 0.47
C LYS A 149 -11.43 -5.80 1.90
N ARG A 150 -12.59 -5.36 2.36
CA ARG A 150 -12.84 -5.09 3.78
C ARG A 150 -13.45 -6.33 4.42
N ALA A 151 -12.98 -6.69 5.60
CA ALA A 151 -13.50 -7.78 6.41
C ALA A 151 -13.74 -7.30 7.84
N ILE A 152 -14.67 -7.96 8.54
CA ILE A 152 -14.87 -7.83 9.98
C ILE A 152 -14.19 -9.05 10.59
N PHE A 153 -13.41 -8.85 11.64
CA PHE A 153 -12.73 -9.92 12.36
C PHE A 153 -13.31 -9.99 13.77
N GLU A 154 -13.66 -11.20 14.20
CA GLU A 154 -13.80 -11.52 15.62
C GLU A 154 -12.37 -11.73 16.12
N MET A 155 -11.98 -11.01 17.16
CA MET A 155 -10.69 -11.24 17.82
C MET A 155 -10.91 -12.42 18.76
N ASP A 156 -10.08 -13.45 18.65
CA ASP A 156 -9.88 -14.36 19.78
C ASP A 156 -9.31 -13.51 20.92
N ASP A 157 -9.87 -13.66 22.13
CA ASP A 157 -9.50 -12.91 23.34
C ASP A 157 -8.06 -13.26 23.77
N GLU A 158 -7.04 -12.83 23.03
CA GLU A 158 -5.65 -13.00 23.44
C GLU A 158 -5.22 -11.87 24.39
N GLU A 159 -5.00 -12.30 25.63
CA GLU A 159 -4.74 -11.57 26.87
C GLU A 159 -3.36 -10.87 26.94
N TRP A 160 -2.71 -10.53 25.81
CA TRP A 160 -1.30 -10.09 25.77
C TRP A 160 -1.07 -8.56 25.84
N TYR A 161 -2.09 -7.73 26.07
CA TYR A 161 -1.93 -6.26 26.22
C TYR A 161 -2.36 -5.74 27.60
N ASN A 162 -2.08 -6.48 28.66
CA ASN A 162 -2.13 -5.99 30.03
C ASN A 162 -0.74 -5.51 30.48
N ASP A 163 -0.22 -4.45 29.86
CA ASP A 163 0.77 -3.61 30.52
C ASP A 163 0.11 -2.27 30.89
N GLU A 164 -0.43 -2.28 32.11
CA GLU A 164 -0.84 -1.09 32.82
C GLU A 164 0.41 -0.36 33.33
N ARG A 165 0.67 0.79 32.71
CA ARG A 165 1.15 2.06 33.31
C ARG A 165 2.24 2.66 32.44
N THR A 166 1.86 3.49 31.46
CA THR A 166 2.32 4.89 31.38
C THR A 166 1.74 5.62 30.16
N HIS A 167 1.24 6.83 30.43
CA HIS A 167 0.94 7.94 29.49
C HIS A 167 -0.23 7.82 28.48
N GLY A 168 -1.35 8.46 28.84
CA GLY A 168 -1.95 9.52 28.00
C GLY A 168 -2.93 9.11 26.88
N ARG A 169 -4.22 9.34 27.15
CA ARG A 169 -5.36 9.59 26.23
C ARG A 169 -5.06 9.49 24.71
N ASP A 170 -5.26 8.31 24.14
CA ASP A 170 -6.17 8.02 23.02
C ASP A 170 -6.03 6.54 22.63
N ARG A 171 -6.60 5.66 23.45
CA ARG A 171 -6.80 4.25 23.07
C ARG A 171 -8.11 4.14 22.29
N GLU A 172 -8.12 4.59 21.04
CA GLU A 172 -9.04 3.99 20.07
C GLU A 172 -8.73 2.48 20.04
N ARG A 173 -9.57 1.68 20.72
CA ARG A 173 -9.55 0.22 20.65
C ARG A 173 -9.50 -0.19 19.16
N PRO A 174 -8.52 -1.00 18.71
CA PRO A 174 -8.41 -1.30 17.28
C PRO A 174 -9.65 -2.09 16.82
N CYS A 175 -10.22 -1.63 15.70
CA CYS A 175 -11.58 -1.91 15.27
C CYS A 175 -11.84 -3.38 14.90
N ARG A 176 -13.08 -3.84 15.13
CA ARG A 176 -13.71 -5.10 14.65
C ARG A 176 -13.63 -5.37 13.14
N GLY A 177 -12.93 -4.56 12.33
CA GLY A 177 -12.80 -4.78 10.90
C GLY A 177 -11.63 -4.03 10.27
N GLY A 178 -11.02 -4.66 9.27
CA GLY A 178 -9.82 -4.16 8.60
C GLY A 178 -9.79 -4.51 7.11
N TRP A 179 -8.66 -4.21 6.47
CA TRP A 179 -8.41 -4.55 5.08
C TRP A 179 -7.73 -5.92 4.98
N ILE A 180 -8.18 -6.73 4.02
CA ILE A 180 -7.58 -8.01 3.67
C ILE A 180 -7.26 -8.08 2.20
N TRP A 181 -6.27 -8.88 1.87
CA TRP A 181 -5.92 -9.29 0.52
C TRP A 181 -6.36 -10.73 0.34
N ARG A 182 -7.38 -10.94 -0.51
CA ARG A 182 -7.89 -12.27 -0.83
C ARG A 182 -7.33 -12.75 -2.15
N TYR A 183 -6.79 -13.97 -2.18
CA TYR A 183 -6.32 -14.60 -3.41
C TYR A 183 -7.49 -14.78 -4.41
N VAL A 184 -7.22 -14.44 -5.67
CA VAL A 184 -8.15 -14.53 -6.80
C VAL A 184 -7.51 -15.16 -8.05
N GLY A 185 -6.25 -15.61 -7.96
CA GLY A 185 -5.57 -16.31 -9.05
C GLY A 185 -6.09 -17.73 -9.27
N ALA A 186 -5.43 -18.47 -10.18
CA ALA A 186 -5.85 -19.80 -10.60
C ALA A 186 -5.82 -20.82 -9.44
N ALA A 187 -6.83 -21.68 -9.35
CA ALA A 187 -6.96 -22.65 -8.26
C ALA A 187 -5.75 -23.61 -8.15
N ARG A 188 -5.16 -24.00 -9.28
CA ARG A 188 -3.94 -24.84 -9.34
C ARG A 188 -2.72 -24.22 -8.65
N ASN A 189 -2.67 -22.89 -8.60
CA ASN A 189 -1.57 -22.13 -8.03
C ASN A 189 -1.95 -21.57 -6.65
N ALA A 190 -3.14 -21.88 -6.14
CA ALA A 190 -3.63 -21.20 -4.95
C ALA A 190 -2.86 -21.64 -3.70
N PRO A 191 -2.45 -20.69 -2.86
CA PRO A 191 -1.80 -21.03 -1.61
C PRO A 191 -2.82 -21.59 -0.62
N ARG A 192 -2.32 -22.29 0.40
CA ARG A 192 -3.17 -22.77 1.50
C ARG A 192 -3.84 -21.58 2.21
N GLN A 193 -3.06 -20.55 2.53
CA GLN A 193 -3.55 -19.30 3.09
C GLN A 193 -4.00 -18.35 1.97
N ARG A 194 -5.32 -18.28 1.74
CA ARG A 194 -5.91 -17.44 0.68
C ARG A 194 -6.29 -16.03 1.12
N VAL A 195 -5.96 -15.68 2.35
CA VAL A 195 -6.26 -14.38 2.97
C VAL A 195 -5.01 -13.90 3.71
N MET A 196 -4.55 -12.70 3.35
CA MET A 196 -3.52 -11.98 4.08
C MET A 196 -4.11 -10.71 4.68
N MET A 197 -3.69 -10.37 5.89
CA MET A 197 -4.13 -9.15 6.55
C MET A 197 -3.33 -7.94 6.07
N GLU A 198 -3.97 -6.78 6.02
CA GLU A 198 -3.25 -5.52 5.97
C GLU A 198 -2.65 -5.23 7.34
N GLU A 199 -1.39 -4.80 7.38
CA GLU A 199 -0.71 -4.42 8.60
C GLU A 199 -1.33 -3.14 9.18
N PRO A 200 -1.71 -3.13 10.47
CA PRO A 200 -2.16 -1.90 11.12
C PRO A 200 -1.01 -0.91 11.23
N LEU A 201 -1.29 0.38 11.05
CA LEU A 201 -0.30 1.42 11.33
C LEU A 201 -0.03 1.43 12.83
N GLY A 202 1.24 1.37 13.22
CA GLY A 202 1.65 1.60 14.60
C GLY A 202 1.82 3.09 14.90
N PRO A 203 2.34 3.43 16.10
CA PRO A 203 2.37 4.81 16.58
C PRO A 203 3.23 5.72 15.71
N TYR A 204 4.40 5.27 15.24
CA TYR A 204 5.30 6.11 14.47
C TYR A 204 4.77 6.36 13.06
N GLU A 205 4.17 5.35 12.43
CA GLU A 205 3.60 5.55 11.10
C GLU A 205 2.32 6.39 11.13
N ARG A 206 1.52 6.30 12.20
CA ARG A 206 0.40 7.23 12.42
C ARG A 206 0.90 8.66 12.57
N TYR A 207 1.95 8.86 13.36
CA TYR A 207 2.57 10.16 13.53
C TYR A 207 3.10 10.75 12.21
N LEU A 208 3.82 9.94 11.42
CA LEU A 208 4.26 10.36 10.09
C LEU A 208 3.07 10.65 9.17
N LEU A 209 2.02 9.84 9.20
CA LEU A 209 0.83 10.05 8.39
C LEU A 209 0.08 11.33 8.79
N GLU A 210 0.08 11.70 10.06
CA GLU A 210 -0.49 12.95 10.54
C GLU A 210 0.25 14.16 9.96
N LEU A 211 1.58 14.13 9.99
CA LEU A 211 2.42 15.21 9.46
C LEU A 211 2.43 15.28 7.92
N THR A 212 2.43 14.11 7.26
CA THR A 212 2.70 14.00 5.82
C THR A 212 1.53 13.47 5.02
N GLY A 213 0.34 13.31 5.62
CA GLY A 213 -0.82 12.70 4.97
C GLY A 213 -1.40 13.52 3.82
N GLY A 214 -1.09 14.82 3.78
CA GLY A 214 -1.52 15.73 2.72
C GLY A 214 -3.00 16.11 2.79
N THR A 215 -3.42 16.99 1.88
CA THR A 215 -4.80 17.47 1.74
C THR A 215 -5.26 17.29 0.30
N PRO A 216 -6.21 16.39 -0.01
CA PRO A 216 -6.88 15.47 0.91
C PRO A 216 -5.93 14.39 1.44
N ASN A 217 -6.21 13.90 2.65
CA ASN A 217 -5.42 12.84 3.27
C ASN A 217 -5.42 11.57 2.39
N VAL A 218 -4.23 11.10 2.03
CA VAL A 218 -4.05 10.00 1.09
C VAL A 218 -4.51 8.64 1.65
N PHE A 219 -4.40 8.44 2.96
CA PHE A 219 -4.83 7.21 3.62
C PHE A 219 -6.35 7.07 3.59
N GLU A 220 -7.06 8.15 3.93
CA GLU A 220 -8.52 8.21 3.85
C GLU A 220 -9.03 8.15 2.41
N TYR A 221 -8.36 8.87 1.49
CA TYR A 221 -8.67 8.81 0.07
C TYR A 221 -8.64 7.36 -0.44
N ALA A 222 -7.59 6.62 -0.07
CA ALA A 222 -7.45 5.22 -0.45
C ALA A 222 -8.56 4.34 0.13
N ALA A 223 -8.92 4.54 1.41
CA ALA A 223 -10.00 3.80 2.05
C ALA A 223 -11.37 4.05 1.37
N ARG A 224 -11.67 5.32 1.02
CA ARG A 224 -12.89 5.69 0.29
C ARG A 224 -12.90 5.10 -1.12
N ARG A 225 -11.79 5.18 -1.86
CA ARG A 225 -11.69 4.65 -3.22
C ARG A 225 -11.88 3.13 -3.26
N ALA A 226 -11.22 2.40 -2.36
CA ALA A 226 -11.37 0.95 -2.22
C ALA A 226 -12.82 0.55 -1.87
N SER A 227 -13.50 1.35 -1.04
CA SER A 227 -14.91 1.13 -0.67
C SER A 227 -15.90 1.40 -1.81
N ARG A 228 -15.62 2.36 -2.71
CA ARG A 228 -16.50 2.63 -3.87
C ARG A 228 -16.53 1.46 -4.85
N GLY A 229 -15.37 0.81 -5.06
CA GLY A 229 -15.26 -0.36 -5.94
C GLY A 229 -16.06 -1.58 -5.46
N SER A 230 -16.32 -1.70 -4.16
CA SER A 230 -17.16 -2.77 -3.60
C SER A 230 -18.66 -2.46 -3.72
N ARG A 231 -19.09 -1.22 -3.45
CA ARG A 231 -20.50 -0.79 -3.56
C ARG A 231 -21.02 -0.86 -5.00
N SER A 232 -20.23 -0.42 -5.98
CA SER A 232 -20.63 -0.46 -7.41
C SER A 232 -20.93 -1.91 -7.87
N LYS A 233 -20.12 -2.88 -7.44
CA LYS A 233 -20.33 -4.31 -7.75
C LYS A 233 -21.56 -4.92 -7.08
N ARG A 234 -21.92 -4.44 -5.88
CA ARG A 234 -23.14 -4.92 -5.19
C ARG A 234 -24.41 -4.43 -5.91
N ARG A 235 -24.39 -3.17 -6.40
CA ARG A 235 -25.51 -2.61 -7.20
C ARG A 235 -25.67 -3.35 -8.54
N SER A 236 -24.59 -3.64 -9.26
CA SER A 236 -24.69 -4.35 -10.54
C SER A 236 -25.17 -5.80 -10.38
N ARG A 237 -24.76 -6.51 -9.32
CA ARG A 237 -25.26 -7.85 -8.99
C ARG A 237 -26.74 -7.86 -8.62
N SER A 238 -27.18 -6.89 -7.82
CA SER A 238 -28.60 -6.72 -7.47
C SER A 238 -29.46 -6.44 -8.71
N ALA A 239 -28.99 -5.57 -9.63
CA ALA A 239 -29.68 -5.28 -10.87
C ALA A 239 -29.78 -6.50 -11.81
N ARG A 240 -28.71 -7.32 -11.91
CA ARG A 240 -28.72 -8.56 -12.69
C ARG A 240 -29.66 -9.61 -12.10
N SER A 241 -29.69 -9.76 -10.77
CA SER A 241 -30.61 -10.67 -10.08
C SER A 241 -32.08 -10.30 -10.30
N ARG A 242 -32.41 -9.00 -10.26
CA ARG A 242 -33.78 -8.52 -10.54
C ARG A 242 -34.21 -8.74 -12.00
N ARG A 243 -33.29 -8.61 -12.96
CA ARG A 243 -33.61 -8.90 -14.37
C ARG A 243 -33.88 -10.39 -14.61
N LEU A 244 -33.11 -11.27 -13.98
CA LEU A 244 -33.32 -12.72 -14.07
C LEU A 244 -34.64 -13.15 -13.42
N SER A 245 -35.03 -12.53 -12.29
CA SER A 245 -36.34 -12.82 -11.67
C SER A 245 -37.52 -12.32 -12.51
N GLN A 246 -37.38 -11.20 -13.21
CA GLN A 246 -38.43 -10.67 -14.10
C GLN A 246 -38.59 -11.48 -15.40
N GLN A 247 -37.52 -12.11 -15.88
CA GLN A 247 -37.58 -12.98 -17.07
C GLN A 247 -38.16 -14.37 -16.75
N GLY A 248 -38.01 -14.86 -15.51
CA GLY A 248 -38.60 -16.13 -15.08
C GLY A 248 -40.12 -16.09 -14.88
N THR A 249 -40.71 -14.92 -14.60
CA THR A 249 -42.15 -14.77 -14.37
C THR A 249 -42.98 -14.59 -15.65
N SER A 250 -42.35 -14.44 -16.81
CA SER A 250 -43.04 -14.17 -18.08
C SER A 250 -43.33 -15.43 -18.92
N THR A 251 -42.99 -16.64 -18.45
CA THR A 251 -43.07 -17.88 -19.25
C THR A 251 -44.26 -18.78 -18.87
N TYR A 252 -45.17 -18.33 -18.00
CA TYR A 252 -46.37 -19.08 -17.61
C TYR A 252 -47.63 -18.21 -17.71
N MET A 253 -47.90 -17.67 -18.89
CA MET A 253 -49.24 -17.24 -19.29
C MET A 253 -49.36 -17.41 -20.80
N ASN A 254 -49.76 -18.62 -21.20
CA ASN A 254 -50.55 -18.94 -22.40
C ASN A 254 -51.13 -20.33 -22.21
#